data_AF-A0A3B8WG25-F1
#
_entry.id   AF-A0A3B8WG25-F1
#
_cell.length_a   1.000
_cell.length_b   1.000
_cell.length_c   1.000
_cell.angle_alpha   90.00
_cell.angle_beta   90.00
_cell.angle_gamma   90.00
#
_symmetry.space_group_name_H-M   'P 1'
#
loop_
_entity.id
_entity.type
_entity.pdbx_description
1 polymer ?
#
loop_
_entity_poly.entity_id
_entity_poly.type
_entity_poly.pdbx_seq_one_letter_code
_entity_poly.pdbx_strand_id
1 'polypeptide(L)' 'AWGNKKDLKAYLHRLEEAEKRDHRKIGKKLGLFHMQEEAPGMVFWHPDGWSLYQEVEQYMRAQQHKHGYKEIKTPQV' A
#
# COMPACT_ATOMS: atom_id res chain seq x y z
N ALA A 1 0.39 -13.04 -29.21
CA ALA A 1 1.02 -14.38 -29.12
C ALA A 1 2.54 -14.21 -29.23
N TRP A 2 3.33 -14.97 -28.47
CA TRP A 2 4.80 -14.81 -28.42
C TRP A 2 5.49 -15.58 -29.54
N GLY A 3 6.61 -15.05 -30.05
CA GLY A 3 7.32 -15.63 -31.20
C GLY A 3 8.09 -16.93 -30.89
N ASN A 4 8.40 -17.20 -29.61
CA ASN A 4 9.04 -18.45 -29.18
C ASN A 4 8.70 -18.79 -27.72
N LYS A 5 9.00 -20.03 -27.31
CA LYS A 5 8.75 -20.54 -25.95
C LYS A 5 9.60 -19.85 -24.87
N LYS A 6 10.77 -19.33 -25.22
CA LYS A 6 11.68 -18.66 -24.28
C LYS A 6 11.09 -17.32 -23.84
N ASP A 7 10.54 -16.55 -24.77
CA ASP A 7 9.92 -15.24 -24.51
C ASP A 7 8.63 -15.39 -23.70
N LEU A 8 7.84 -16.43 -23.98
CA LEU A 8 6.68 -16.78 -23.16
C LEU A 8 7.09 -17.11 -21.71
N LYS A 9 8.13 -17.93 -21.52
CA LYS A 9 8.62 -18.28 -20.17
C LYS A 9 9.14 -17.06 -19.42
N ALA A 10 9.89 -16.18 -20.09
CA ALA A 10 10.38 -14.94 -19.50
C ALA A 10 9.23 -13.98 -19.12
N TYR A 11 8.16 -13.94 -19.92
CA TYR A 11 6.95 -13.18 -19.58
C TYR A 11 6.23 -13.75 -18.36
N LEU A 12 5.99 -15.06 -18.32
CA LEU A 12 5.33 -15.71 -17.18
C LEU A 12 6.12 -15.53 -15.88
N HIS A 13 7.45 -15.65 -15.93
CA HIS A 13 8.30 -15.38 -14.77
C HIS A 13 8.18 -13.94 -14.26
N ARG A 14 8.10 -12.95 -15.17
CA ARG A 14 7.90 -11.54 -14.77
C ARG A 14 6.53 -11.33 -14.12
N LEU A 15 5.49 -12.01 -14.61
CA LEU A 15 4.16 -11.94 -13.99
C LEU A 15 4.16 -12.53 -12.58
N GLU A 16 4.81 -13.68 -12.39
CA GLU A 16 4.91 -14.32 -11.08
C GLU A 16 5.67 -13.43 -10.07
N GLU A 17 6.77 -12.80 -10.49
CA GLU A 17 7.52 -11.87 -9.65
C GLU A 17 6.73 -10.59 -9.31
N ALA A 18 5.92 -10.09 -10.24
CA ALA A 18 5.03 -8.96 -9.98
C ALA A 18 3.92 -9.35 -8.98
N GLU A 19 3.35 -10.54 -9.12
CA GLU A 19 2.30 -11.05 -8.25
C GLU A 19 2.79 -11.25 -6.80
N LYS A 20 4.04 -11.67 -6.60
CA LYS A 20 4.67 -11.75 -5.26
C LYS A 20 4.79 -10.40 -4.56
N ARG A 21 4.81 -9.30 -5.31
CA ARG A 21 4.98 -7.93 -4.81
C ARG A 21 3.67 -7.14 -4.73
N ASP A 22 2.54 -7.80 -4.96
CA ASP A 22 1.23 -7.19 -4.86
C ASP A 22 0.91 -6.83 -3.40
N HIS A 23 0.77 -5.53 -3.11
CA HIS A 23 0.47 -5.01 -1.78
C HIS A 23 -0.83 -5.57 -1.19
N ARG A 24 -1.80 -5.99 -2.02
CA ARG A 24 -3.06 -6.60 -1.56
C ARG A 24 -2.81 -7.99 -1.01
N LYS A 25 -1.95 -8.76 -1.68
CA LYS A 25 -1.56 -10.10 -1.23
C LYS A 25 -0.69 -10.04 0.01
N ILE A 26 0.29 -9.14 0.02
CA ILE A 26 1.18 -8.93 1.16
C ILE A 26 0.39 -8.41 2.36
N GLY A 27 -0.45 -7.39 2.16
CA GLY A 27 -1.28 -6.80 3.21
C GLY A 27 -2.21 -7.81 3.85
N LYS A 28 -2.83 -8.69 3.06
CA LYS A 28 -3.63 -9.81 3.57
C LYS A 28 -2.78 -10.84 4.33
N LYS A 29 -1.64 -11.24 3.77
CA LYS A 29 -0.74 -12.24 4.38
C LYS A 29 -0.17 -11.78 5.72
N LEU A 30 0.13 -10.49 5.84
CA LEU A 30 0.72 -9.87 7.03
C LEU A 30 -0.35 -9.26 7.96
N GLY A 31 -1.64 -9.35 7.62
CA GLY A 31 -2.71 -8.79 8.46
C GLY A 31 -2.59 -7.28 8.67
N LEU A 32 -2.22 -6.53 7.62
CA LEU A 32 -2.02 -5.07 7.73
C LEU A 32 -3.33 -4.29 7.58
N PHE A 33 -4.20 -4.73 6.67
CA PHE A 33 -5.47 -4.10 6.39
C PHE A 33 -6.41 -5.05 5.64
N HIS A 34 -7.67 -4.67 5.55
CA HIS A 34 -8.64 -5.30 4.65
C HIS A 34 -9.60 -4.28 4.04
N MET A 35 -10.34 -4.72 3.04
CA MET A 35 -11.45 -4.00 2.41
C MET A 35 -12.66 -4.93 2.42
N GLN A 36 -13.86 -4.37 2.57
CA GLN A 36 -15.12 -5.11 2.64
C GLN A 36 -16.17 -4.46 1.74
N GLU A 37 -17.14 -5.25 1.27
CA GLU A 37 -18.12 -4.81 0.26
C GLU A 37 -19.07 -3.73 0.79
N GLU A 38 -19.30 -3.69 2.10
CA GLU A 38 -20.14 -2.71 2.78
C GLU A 38 -19.56 -1.29 2.73
N ALA A 39 -18.25 -1.15 2.48
CA ALA A 39 -17.57 0.13 2.38
C ALA A 39 -16.51 0.10 1.26
N PRO A 40 -16.95 0.12 -0.02
CA PRO A 40 -16.06 -0.03 -1.16
C PRO A 40 -15.10 1.15 -1.26
N GLY A 41 -13.80 0.86 -1.39
CA GLY A 41 -12.74 1.87 -1.44
C GLY A 41 -12.27 2.38 -0.08
N MET A 42 -12.92 1.97 1.02
CA MET A 42 -12.49 2.32 2.38
C MET A 42 -11.57 1.23 2.93
N VAL A 43 -10.39 1.63 3.39
CA VAL A 43 -9.40 0.70 3.97
C VAL A 43 -9.60 0.61 5.47
N PHE A 44 -9.76 -0.62 5.97
CA PHE A 44 -9.80 -0.91 7.40
C PHE A 44 -8.42 -1.37 7.85
N TRP A 45 -7.72 -0.48 8.55
CA TRP A 45 -6.39 -0.73 9.08
C TRP A 45 -6.43 -1.64 10.31
N HIS A 46 -5.59 -2.68 10.29
CA HIS A 46 -5.33 -3.54 11.45
C HIS A 46 -4.21 -2.93 12.29
N PRO A 47 -3.96 -3.40 13.54
CA PRO A 47 -2.95 -2.81 14.41
C PRO A 47 -1.57 -2.62 13.74
N ASP A 48 -1.05 -3.66 13.09
CA ASP A 48 0.29 -3.61 12.46
C ASP A 48 0.33 -2.64 11.27
N GLY A 49 -0.72 -2.62 10.44
CA GLY A 49 -0.82 -1.68 9.33
C GLY A 49 -1.02 -0.25 9.80
N TRP A 50 -1.76 -0.05 10.88
CA TRP A 50 -1.96 1.25 11.49
C TRP A 50 -0.67 1.79 12.12
N SER A 51 0.11 0.96 12.80
CA SER A 51 1.43 1.33 13.32
C SER A 51 2.38 1.76 12.19
N LEU A 52 2.40 1.02 11.08
CA LEU A 52 3.18 1.41 9.90
C LEU A 52 2.75 2.77 9.33
N TYR A 53 1.44 2.97 9.20
CA TYR A 53 0.89 4.23 8.70
C TYR A 53 1.26 5.41 9.62
N GLN A 54 1.10 5.24 10.92
CA GLN A 54 1.45 6.25 11.92
C GLN A 54 2.94 6.62 11.86
N GLU A 55 3.85 5.66 11.70
CA GLU A 55 5.27 5.95 11.60
C GLU A 55 5.59 6.88 10.41
N VAL A 56 4.99 6.60 9.25
CA VAL A 56 5.15 7.44 8.04
C VAL A 56 4.54 8.82 8.24
N GLU A 57 3.34 8.89 8.82
CA GLU A 57 2.66 10.16 9.11
C GLU A 57 3.49 11.03 10.05
N GLN A 58 4.00 10.46 11.15
CA GLN A 58 4.78 11.17 12.14
C GLN A 58 6.12 11.64 11.59
N TYR A 59 6.77 10.83 10.76
CA TYR A 59 7.96 11.25 10.03
C TYR A 59 7.67 12.48 9.17
N MET A 60 6.61 12.44 8.37
CA MET A 60 6.23 13.55 7.49
C MET A 60 5.87 14.82 8.27
N ARG A 61 5.09 14.68 9.35
CA ARG A 61 4.77 15.78 10.27
C ARG A 61 6.04 16.42 10.84
N ALA A 62 7.00 15.61 11.30
CA ALA A 62 8.28 16.10 11.79
C ALA A 62 9.08 16.86 10.71
N GLN A 63 9.08 16.38 9.46
CA GLN A 63 9.72 17.10 8.35
C GLN A 63 9.02 18.42 8.05
N GLN A 64 7.69 18.44 8.01
CA GLN A 64 6.92 19.66 7.76
C GLN A 64 7.20 20.72 8.84
N HIS A 65 7.22 20.33 10.12
CA HIS A 65 7.59 21.24 11.22
C HIS A 65 9.01 21.80 11.07
N LYS A 66 9.99 20.96 10.71
CA LYS A 66 11.38 21.40 10.48
C LYS A 66 11.49 22.44 9.37
N HIS A 67 10.60 22.40 8.38
CA HIS A 67 10.58 23.34 7.26
C HIS A 67 9.61 24.53 7.48
N GLY A 68 9.11 24.71 8.71
CA GLY A 68 8.29 25.87 9.07
C GLY A 68 6.84 25.80 8.61
N TYR A 69 6.36 24.65 8.15
CA TYR A 69 4.95 24.45 7.85
C TYR A 69 4.14 24.44 9.15
N LYS A 70 2.95 25.04 9.09
CA LYS A 70 1.97 25.04 10.19
C LYS A 70 0.87 24.04 9.85
N GLU A 71 0.89 22.90 10.52
CA GLU A 71 -0.18 21.91 10.39
C GLU A 71 -1.50 22.49 10.90
N ILE A 72 -2.57 22.35 10.11
CA ILE A 72 -3.92 22.79 10.43
C ILE A 72 -4.91 21.65 10.16
N LYS A 73 -6.08 21.69 10.80
CA LYS A 73 -7.14 20.69 10.62
C LYS A 73 -8.46 21.39 10.32
N THR A 74 -9.10 20.99 9.22
CA THR A 74 -10.39 21.52 8.78
C THR A 74 -11.49 20.46 8.89
N PRO A 75 -12.77 20.86 9.02
CA PRO A 75 -13.89 19.94 8.89
C PRO A 75 -13.86 19.18 7.55
N GLN A 76 -14.36 17.95 7.54
CA GLN A 76 -14.47 17.11 6.34
C GLN A 76 -15.85 17.20 5.68
N VAL A 77 -16.77 17.99 6.25
CA VAL A 77 -18.17 18.17 5.84
C VAL A 77 -18.47 19.66 5.76
#